data_AF-A0A7X8UHT3-F1
#
_entry.id   AF-A0A7X8UHT3-F1
#
_cell.length_a   1.000
_cell.length_b   1.000
_cell.length_c   1.000
_cell.angle_alpha   90.00
_cell.angle_beta   90.00
_cell.angle_gamma   90.00
#
_symmetry.space_group_name_H-M   'P 1'
#
loop_
_entity.id
_entity.type
_entity.pdbx_description
1 polymer ?
#
loop_
_entity_poly.entity_id
_entity_poly.type
_entity_poly.pdbx_seq_one_letter_code
_entity_poly.pdbx_strand_id
1 'polypeptide(L)' 'MAGTFTVRITEWAGEIHDLRYRYIWSAWLEGKLLGEGHAYHPHEALSQAQELVDPEDIDDLEIDFHSPSTPWP' A
#
# COMPACT_ATOMS: atom_id res chain seq x y z
N MET A 1 -15.48 -14.15 -3.88
CA MET A 1 -14.83 -15.26 -3.15
C MET A 1 -13.78 -14.56 -2.35
N ALA A 2 -13.88 -14.62 -1.03
CA ALA A 2 -12.98 -13.88 -0.17
C ALA A 2 -11.56 -14.43 -0.33
N GLY A 3 -10.59 -13.52 -0.47
CA GLY A 3 -9.19 -13.87 -0.73
C GLY A 3 -8.23 -13.01 0.08
N THR A 4 -6.94 -13.27 -0.07
CA THR A 4 -5.90 -12.47 0.60
C THR A 4 -5.76 -11.13 -0.09
N PHE A 5 -6.02 -10.06 0.66
CA PHE A 5 -5.82 -8.69 0.23
C PHE A 5 -4.47 -8.17 0.75
N THR A 6 -3.52 -7.97 -0.16
CA THR A 6 -2.18 -7.46 0.16
C THR A 6 -2.08 -5.99 -0.21
N VAL A 7 -1.79 -5.14 0.78
CA VAL A 7 -1.50 -3.72 0.59
C VAL A 7 -0.01 -3.50 0.78
N ARG A 8 0.69 -3.14 -0.29
CA ARG A 8 2.12 -2.83 -0.25
C ARG A 8 2.31 -1.33 -0.24
N ILE A 9 2.94 -0.81 0.80
CA ILE A 9 3.24 0.61 0.97
C ILE A 9 4.75 0.75 1.04
N THR A 10 5.34 1.45 0.07
CA THR A 10 6.77 1.72 0.01
C THR A 10 6.99 3.21 0.24
N GLU A 11 7.75 3.56 1.27
CA GLU A 11 8.26 4.91 1.46
C GLU A 11 9.37 5.16 0.45
N TRP A 12 9.24 6.25 -0.29
CA TRP A 12 10.27 6.69 -1.22
C TRP A 12 11.15 7.74 -0.54
N ALA A 13 12.40 7.37 -0.24
CA ALA A 13 13.41 8.27 0.34
C ALA A 13 14.20 9.06 -0.71
N GLY A 14 13.68 9.17 -1.94
CA GLY A 14 14.30 10.00 -2.97
C GLY A 14 14.30 11.46 -2.54
N GLU A 15 15.47 12.12 -2.63
CA GLU A 15 15.71 13.54 -2.35
C GLU A 15 14.99 14.48 -3.35
N ILE A 16 13.86 14.07 -3.91
CA ILE A 16 13.02 14.94 -4.72
C ILE A 16 12.14 15.72 -3.75
N HIS A 17 12.71 16.80 -3.24
CA HIS A 17 12.04 17.82 -2.41
C HIS A 17 10.73 18.36 -3.01
N ASP A 18 10.46 18.09 -4.29
CA ASP A 18 9.29 18.56 -5.05
C ASP A 18 8.14 17.53 -5.16
N LEU A 19 8.38 16.24 -4.89
CA LEU A 19 7.31 15.25 -4.91
C LEU A 19 6.62 15.25 -3.55
N ARG A 20 5.45 15.91 -3.48
CA ARG A 20 4.54 15.92 -2.34
C ARG A 20 4.01 14.54 -1.94
N TYR A 21 4.47 13.45 -2.57
CA TYR A 21 4.02 12.11 -2.25
C TYR A 21 5.21 11.28 -1.79
N ARG A 22 5.23 10.99 -0.49
CA ARG A 22 6.31 10.29 0.22
C ARG A 22 6.14 8.77 0.17
N TYR A 23 4.92 8.30 -0.09
CA TYR A 23 4.59 6.88 -0.11
C TYR A 23 3.96 6.51 -1.45
N ILE A 24 4.42 5.39 -2.00
CA ILE A 24 3.79 4.71 -3.13
C ILE A 24 3.08 3.50 -2.55
N TRP A 25 1.85 3.25 -3.00
CA TRP A 25 1.08 2.09 -2.55
C TRP A 25 0.53 1.29 -3.72
N SER A 26 0.36 -0.01 -3.51
CA SER A 26 -0.31 -0.91 -4.45
C SER A 26 -1.17 -1.90 -3.67
N ALA A 27 -2.36 -2.16 -4.20
CA ALA A 27 -3.37 -3.02 -3.61
C ALA A 27 -3.58 -4.25 -4.49
N TRP A 28 -3.50 -5.43 -3.91
CA TRP A 28 -3.56 -6.71 -4.60
C TRP A 28 -4.59 -7.60 -3.92
N LEU A 29 -5.42 -8.30 -4.69
CA LEU A 29 -6.36 -9.30 -4.19
C LEU A 29 -6.07 -10.63 -4.87
N GLU A 30 -5.74 -11.67 -4.09
CA GLU A 30 -5.30 -12.98 -4.60
C GLU A 30 -4.20 -12.88 -5.67
N GLY A 31 -3.26 -11.95 -5.49
CA GLY A 31 -2.17 -11.71 -6.44
C GLY A 31 -2.57 -10.93 -7.71
N LYS A 32 -3.81 -10.46 -7.82
CA LYS A 32 -4.26 -9.55 -8.88
C LYS A 32 -4.18 -8.10 -8.41
N LEU A 33 -3.49 -7.24 -9.17
CA LEU A 33 -3.44 -5.81 -8.89
C LEU A 33 -4.84 -5.20 -9.05
N LEU A 34 -5.35 -4.59 -7.98
CA LEU A 34 -6.58 -3.82 -7.97
C LEU A 34 -6.32 -2.35 -8.30
N GLY A 35 -5.22 -1.80 -7.80
CA GLY A 35 -4.80 -0.44 -8.10
C GLY A 35 -3.52 -0.04 -7.39
N GLU A 36 -2.99 1.10 -7.79
CA GLU A 36 -1.80 1.70 -7.21
C GLU A 36 -1.94 3.22 -7.15
N GLY A 37 -1.19 3.84 -6.26
CA GLY A 37 -1.30 5.27 -6.03
C GLY A 37 -0.16 5.84 -5.21
N HIS A 38 -0.30 7.12 -4.92
CA HIS A 38 0.68 7.92 -4.21
C HIS A 38 -0.01 8.62 -3.04
N ALA A 39 0.63 8.64 -1.89
CA ALA A 39 0.10 9.24 -0.66
C ALA A 39 1.17 10.04 0.07
N TYR A 40 0.74 11.06 0.82
CA TYR A 40 1.63 11.82 1.68
C TYR A 40 1.89 11.05 2.98
N HIS A 41 0.88 10.33 3.49
CA HIS A 41 0.98 9.51 4.68
C HIS A 41 0.62 8.03 4.44
N PRO A 42 1.16 7.09 5.24
CA PRO A 42 0.87 5.67 5.08
C PRO A 42 -0.58 5.29 5.45
N HIS A 43 -1.21 6.04 6.36
CA HIS A 43 -2.62 5.82 6.69
C HIS A 43 -3.56 6.21 5.54
N GLU A 44 -3.22 7.27 4.80
CA GLU A 44 -3.97 7.65 3.59
C GLU A 44 -3.81 6.60 2.50
N ALA A 45 -2.60 6.09 2.29
CA ALA A 45 -2.32 5.00 1.36
C ALA A 45 -3.16 3.75 1.67
N LEU A 46 -3.22 3.36 2.94
CA LEU A 46 -4.00 2.21 3.39
C LEU A 46 -5.50 2.45 3.18
N SER A 47 -6.00 3.65 3.52
CA SER A 47 -7.40 4.01 3.32
C SER A 47 -7.78 3.94 1.84
N GLN A 48 -6.99 4.54 0.95
CA GLN A 48 -7.23 4.51 -0.50
C GLN A 48 -7.19 3.10 -1.07
N ALA A 49 -6.27 2.26 -0.59
CA ALA A 49 -6.19 0.86 -1.01
C ALA A 49 -7.43 0.07 -0.59
N GLN A 50 -7.93 0.28 0.63
CA GLN A 50 -9.14 -0.40 1.13
C GLN A 50 -10.41 0.05 0.39
N GLU A 51 -10.47 1.28 -0.15
CA GLU A 51 -11.60 1.70 -0.98
C GLU A 51 -11.71 0.95 -2.31
N LEU A 52 -10.66 0.24 -2.75
CA LEU A 52 -10.65 -0.52 -4.00
C LEU A 52 -11.16 -1.96 -3.87
N VAL A 53 -11.44 -2.40 -2.65
CA VAL A 53 -11.86 -3.78 -2.36
C VAL A 53 -13.06 -3.75 -1.43
N ASP A 54 -14.07 -4.55 -1.73
CA ASP A 54 -15.18 -4.72 -0.82
C ASP A 54 -14.72 -5.58 0.37
N PRO A 55 -15.01 -5.18 1.62
CA PRO A 55 -14.55 -5.92 2.81
C PRO A 55 -15.11 -7.34 2.89
N GLU A 56 -16.19 -7.65 2.16
CA GLU A 56 -16.76 -9.00 2.03
C GLU A 56 -15.96 -9.92 1.11
N ASP A 57 -15.07 -9.37 0.27
CA ASP A 57 -14.16 -10.11 -0.60
C ASP A 57 -12.76 -10.29 0.03
N ILE A 58 -12.58 -9.89 1.28
CA ILE A 58 -11.31 -10.05 2.03
C ILE A 58 -11.48 -11.15 3.07
N ASP A 59 -10.67 -12.20 2.97
CA ASP A 59 -10.57 -13.24 4.02
C ASP A 59 -9.40 -12.91 4.98
N ASP A 60 -8.28 -12.42 4.41
CA ASP A 60 -7.08 -12.01 5.13
C ASP A 60 -6.56 -10.67 4.59
N LEU A 61 -6.10 -9.80 5.49
CA LEU A 61 -5.44 -8.53 5.15
C LEU A 61 -3.95 -8.61 5.51
N GLU A 62 -3.09 -8.49 4.50
CA GLU A 62 -1.65 -8.40 4.66
C GLU A 62 -1.18 -6.98 4.32
N ILE A 63 -0.42 -6.35 5.21
CA ILE A 63 0.12 -5.01 5.00
C ILE A 63 1.64 -5.10 4.97
N ASP A 64 2.21 -4.95 3.78
CA ASP A 64 3.64 -4.94 3.54
C ASP A 64 4.14 -3.49 3.53
N PHE A 65 4.65 -3.03 4.68
CA PHE A 65 5.18 -1.68 4.83
C PHE A 65 6.70 -1.67 4.72
N HIS A 66 7.23 -1.10 3.64
CA HIS A 66 8.65 -0.90 3.41
C HIS A 66 9.04 0.55 3.67
N SER A 67 9.74 0.80 4.78
CA SER A 67 10.49 2.04 4.98
C SER A 67 11.97 1.81 4.68
N PRO A 68 12.62 2.65 3.85
CA PRO A 68 14.06 2.62 3.64
C PRO A 68 14.84 3.03 4.89
N SER A 69 14.17 3.51 5.95
CA SER A 69 14.79 3.96 7.21
C SER A 69 15.20 2.82 8.14
N THR A 70 14.83 1.56 7.82
CA THR A 70 15.26 0.40 8.61
C THR A 70 15.77 -0.69 7.68
N PRO A 71 17.10 -0.86 7.53
CA PRO A 71 17.61 -2.15 7.08
C PRO A 71 17.18 -3.18 8.12
N TRP A 72 16.34 -4.14 7.73
CA TRP A 72 16.13 -5.33 8.53
C TRP A 72 17.50 -6.03 8.73
N PRO A 73 17.86 -6.42 9.97
CA PRO A 73 19.12 -7.12 10.25
C PRO A 73 19.17 -8.53 9.65
#